data_AF-A0A3B9NZQ1-F1
#
_entry.id   AF-A0A3B9NZQ1-F1
#
_cell.length_a   1.000
_cell.length_b   1.000
_cell.length_c   1.000
_cell.angle_alpha   90.00
_cell.angle_beta   90.00
_cell.angle_gamma   90.00
#
_symmetry.space_group_name_H-M   'P 1'
#
loop_
_entity.id
_entity.type
_entity.pdbx_description
1 polymer ?
#
loop_
_entity_poly.entity_id
_entity_poly.type
_entity_poly.pdbx_seq_one_letter_code
_entity_poly.pdbx_strand_id
1 'polypeptide(L)'
;MEKANEVLRNLSAEGFADDASWRLAQEIGSRQSRIMRMSSVFQRELAEISRQQVHLSHGGLSSSELAAWLKQRTVDELAALAAGQLSITPECTFILPDVMLDNTEEFVAREQPNRHVSAMPAPAEVEYVDDIEHEPPYQLAALTRLLSGLEEPMSLADGIVGGNFSDASYRLSLLSFLGEQNVDPELAPLAHLPLQLRWNESLELKTIGRDEIAAMSDGHIEPLQEKTT
;
A
#
# COMPACT_ATOMS: atom_id res chain seq x y z
N MET A 1 -36.56 13.07 2.32
CA MET A 1 -36.15 12.25 1.16
C MET A 1 -37.23 11.24 0.80
N GLU A 2 -37.71 10.42 1.75
CA GLU A 2 -38.85 9.51 1.57
C GLU A 2 -40.05 10.18 0.87
N LYS A 3 -40.53 11.31 1.42
CA LYS A 3 -41.67 12.06 0.87
C LYS A 3 -41.48 12.56 -0.57
N ALA A 4 -40.24 12.84 -1.00
CA ALA A 4 -39.99 13.36 -2.36
C ALA A 4 -39.98 12.23 -3.39
N ASN A 5 -39.38 11.08 -3.04
CA ASN A 5 -39.46 9.86 -3.84
C ASN A 5 -40.90 9.32 -3.91
N GLU A 6 -41.64 9.40 -2.80
CA GLU A 6 -43.05 9.02 -2.74
C GLU A 6 -43.93 9.91 -3.63
N VAL A 7 -43.68 11.23 -3.65
CA VAL A 7 -44.37 12.17 -4.54
C VAL A 7 -44.07 11.90 -6.02
N LEU A 8 -42.82 11.62 -6.39
CA LEU A 8 -42.45 11.26 -7.77
C LEU A 8 -43.04 9.92 -8.20
N ARG A 9 -43.09 8.94 -7.29
CA ARG A 9 -43.65 7.62 -7.52
C ARG A 9 -45.18 7.69 -7.69
N ASN A 10 -45.85 8.51 -6.88
CA ASN A 10 -47.28 8.79 -6.99
C ASN A 10 -47.62 9.56 -8.28
N LEU A 11 -46.82 10.56 -8.68
CA LEU A 11 -46.99 11.27 -9.95
C LEU A 11 -46.78 10.35 -11.18
N SER A 12 -45.86 9.39 -11.10
CA SER A 12 -45.64 8.43 -12.19
C SER A 12 -46.78 7.41 -12.31
N ALA A 13 -47.48 7.09 -11.21
CA ALA A 13 -48.58 6.14 -11.17
C ALA A 13 -49.89 6.72 -11.74
N GLU A 14 -50.10 8.04 -11.63
CA GLU A 14 -51.23 8.75 -12.26
C GLU A 14 -50.95 9.16 -13.72
N GLY A 15 -49.70 9.03 -14.17
CA GLY A 15 -49.25 9.40 -15.52
C GLY A 15 -49.01 10.91 -15.64
N PHE A 16 -47.82 11.30 -16.11
CA PHE A 16 -47.53 12.71 -16.37
C PHE A 16 -48.33 13.20 -17.58
N ALA A 17 -48.99 14.35 -17.43
CA ALA A 17 -49.91 14.89 -18.44
C ALA A 17 -49.22 15.32 -19.76
N ASP A 18 -47.90 15.56 -19.77
CA ASP A 18 -47.12 15.92 -20.96
C ASP A 18 -45.65 15.44 -20.94
N ASP A 19 -45.01 15.44 -22.12
CA ASP A 19 -43.60 15.03 -22.32
C ASP A 19 -42.60 16.01 -21.66
N ALA A 20 -43.00 17.27 -21.50
CA ALA A 20 -42.20 18.30 -20.83
C ALA A 20 -42.04 18.01 -19.33
N SER A 21 -43.10 17.53 -18.67
CA SER A 21 -43.10 17.15 -17.26
C SER A 21 -42.27 15.88 -17.01
N TRP A 22 -42.31 14.92 -17.93
CA TRP A 22 -41.44 13.74 -17.91
C TRP A 22 -39.96 14.13 -17.97
N ARG A 23 -39.59 15.02 -18.91
CA ARG A 23 -38.22 15.53 -19.02
C ARG A 23 -37.76 16.29 -17.79
N LEU A 24 -38.64 17.13 -17.21
CA LEU A 24 -38.33 17.88 -16.00
C LEU A 24 -38.11 16.95 -14.80
N ALA A 25 -38.93 15.91 -14.64
CA ALA A 25 -38.76 14.90 -13.58
C ALA A 25 -37.45 14.12 -13.74
N GLN A 26 -37.10 13.72 -14.97
CA GLN A 26 -35.84 13.04 -15.30
C GLN A 26 -34.63 13.94 -14.97
N GLU A 27 -34.72 15.23 -15.31
CA GLU A 27 -33.68 16.21 -15.04
C GLU A 27 -33.47 16.42 -13.54
N ILE A 28 -34.56 16.55 -12.78
CA ILE A 28 -34.55 16.63 -11.31
C ILE A 28 -33.89 15.37 -10.70
N GLY A 29 -34.28 14.18 -11.17
CA GLY A 29 -33.69 12.92 -10.73
C GLY A 29 -32.19 12.82 -11.04
N SER A 30 -31.77 13.30 -12.22
CA SER A 30 -30.35 13.31 -12.61
C SER A 30 -29.51 14.25 -11.74
N ARG A 31 -30.05 15.43 -11.40
CA ARG A 31 -29.39 16.43 -10.54
C ARG A 31 -29.30 15.92 -9.11
N GLN A 32 -30.36 15.29 -8.59
CA GLN A 32 -30.34 14.65 -7.26
C GLN A 32 -29.33 13.51 -7.18
N SER A 33 -29.27 12.67 -8.21
CA SER A 33 -28.28 11.58 -8.29
C SER A 33 -26.84 12.12 -8.34
N ARG A 34 -26.61 13.23 -9.06
CA ARG A 34 -25.30 13.90 -9.08
C ARG A 34 -24.91 14.44 -7.71
N ILE A 35 -25.85 15.06 -6.99
CA ILE A 35 -25.62 15.55 -5.61
C ILE A 35 -25.31 14.38 -4.66
N MET A 36 -26.02 13.26 -4.77
CA MET A 36 -25.73 12.06 -3.96
C MET A 36 -24.33 11.51 -4.21
N ARG A 37 -23.91 11.44 -5.49
CA ARG A 37 -22.55 11.02 -5.83
C ARG A 37 -21.49 11.96 -5.25
N MET A 38 -21.70 13.28 -5.37
CA MET A 38 -20.79 14.26 -4.78
C MET A 38 -20.73 14.16 -3.25
N SER A 39 -21.88 13.94 -2.59
CA SER A 39 -21.92 13.77 -1.13
C SER A 39 -21.18 12.51 -0.68
N SER A 40 -21.31 11.41 -1.43
CA SER A 40 -20.57 10.17 -1.16
C SER A 40 -19.06 10.34 -1.35
N VAL A 41 -18.62 11.03 -2.40
CA VAL A 41 -17.21 11.37 -2.60
C VAL A 41 -16.71 12.26 -1.46
N PHE A 42 -17.43 13.32 -1.10
CA PHE A 42 -17.05 14.22 -0.02
C PHE A 42 -16.95 13.52 1.34
N GLN A 43 -17.88 12.60 1.65
CA GLN A 43 -17.81 11.78 2.86
C GLN A 43 -16.61 10.82 2.87
N ARG A 44 -16.24 10.28 1.71
CA ARG A 44 -15.06 9.43 1.56
C ARG A 44 -13.77 10.21 1.77
N GLU A 45 -13.65 11.38 1.15
CA GLU A 45 -12.52 12.31 1.31
C GLU A 45 -12.38 12.76 2.77
N LEU A 46 -13.50 13.13 3.43
CA LEU A 46 -13.50 13.46 4.86
C LEU A 46 -13.04 12.30 5.73
N ALA A 47 -13.48 11.08 5.42
CA ALA A 47 -13.06 9.88 6.15
C ALA A 47 -11.58 9.55 5.89
N GLU A 48 -11.04 9.91 4.72
CA GLU A 48 -9.63 9.76 4.41
C GLU A 48 -8.77 10.77 5.17
N ILE A 49 -9.21 12.02 5.23
CA ILE A 49 -8.60 13.08 6.04
C ILE A 49 -8.66 12.70 7.53
N SER A 50 -9.78 12.16 8.03
CA SER A 50 -9.88 11.72 9.43
C SER A 50 -9.00 10.51 9.73
N ARG A 51 -8.80 9.60 8.77
CA ARG A 51 -7.87 8.46 8.93
C ARG A 51 -6.41 8.91 9.02
N GLN A 52 -6.07 10.03 8.39
CA GLN A 52 -4.74 10.64 8.47
C GLN A 52 -4.52 11.47 9.76
N GLN A 53 -5.58 11.73 10.54
CA GLN A 53 -5.45 12.33 11.87
C GLN A 53 -5.08 11.26 12.91
N VAL A 54 -3.78 11.15 13.22
CA VAL A 54 -3.34 10.45 14.44
C VAL A 54 -3.63 11.37 15.63
N HIS A 55 -4.77 11.16 16.29
CA HIS A 55 -5.17 11.94 17.46
C HIS A 55 -4.25 11.66 18.65
N LEU A 56 -3.17 12.44 18.78
CA LEU A 56 -2.25 12.36 19.92
C LEU A 56 -2.87 12.86 21.24
N SER A 57 -4.04 13.52 21.18
CA SER A 57 -4.95 13.78 22.32
C SER A 57 -6.28 14.37 21.82
N HIS A 58 -7.28 14.55 22.71
CA HIS A 58 -8.63 15.09 22.46
C HIS A 58 -8.69 16.49 21.79
N GLY A 59 -7.56 17.09 21.40
CA GLY A 59 -7.43 18.44 20.85
C GLY A 59 -7.28 18.55 19.33
N GLY A 60 -7.33 17.46 18.56
CA GLY A 60 -7.46 17.53 17.09
C GLY A 60 -6.18 17.89 16.31
N LEU A 61 -5.00 17.80 16.92
CA LEU A 61 -3.73 17.97 16.21
C LEU A 61 -3.49 16.82 15.22
N SER A 62 -3.25 17.15 13.95
CA SER A 62 -2.86 16.21 12.91
C SER A 62 -1.33 16.03 12.83
N SER A 63 -0.89 14.90 12.27
CA SER A 63 0.54 14.62 12.05
C SER A 63 1.19 15.62 11.09
N SER A 64 0.43 16.17 10.13
CA SER A 64 0.91 17.19 9.19
C SER A 64 1.11 18.55 9.86
N GLU A 65 0.21 18.96 10.76
CA GLU A 65 0.36 20.17 11.56
C GLU A 65 1.54 20.08 12.53
N LEU A 66 1.73 18.92 13.16
CA LEU A 66 2.89 18.67 14.01
C LEU A 66 4.20 18.75 13.21
N ALA A 67 4.24 18.12 12.03
CA ALA A 67 5.40 18.17 11.14
C ALA A 67 5.68 19.61 10.67
N ALA A 68 4.65 20.36 10.28
CA ALA A 68 4.78 21.76 9.88
C ALA A 68 5.28 22.64 11.02
N TRP A 69 4.80 22.41 12.25
CA TRP A 69 5.27 23.13 13.44
C TRP A 69 6.73 22.80 13.78
N LEU A 70 7.13 21.52 13.71
CA LEU A 70 8.51 21.09 13.96
C LEU A 70 9.49 21.69 12.94
N LYS A 71 9.09 21.78 11.66
CA LYS A 71 9.89 22.39 10.60
C LYS A 71 10.17 23.89 10.80
N GLN A 72 9.39 24.58 11.64
CA GLN A 72 9.56 26.00 11.94
C GLN A 72 10.43 26.26 13.19
N ARG A 73 10.91 25.22 13.87
CA ARG A 73 11.74 25.34 15.07
C ARG A 73 13.22 25.35 14.72
N THR A 74 14.01 26.03 15.55
CA THR A 74 15.46 25.98 15.43
C THR A 74 16.00 24.65 15.95
N VAL A 75 17.22 24.30 15.55
CA VAL A 75 17.90 23.08 16.02
C VAL A 75 18.02 23.07 17.55
N ASP A 76 18.31 24.23 18.16
CA ASP A 76 18.42 24.37 19.61
C ASP A 76 17.08 24.14 20.32
N GLU A 77 15.97 24.65 19.77
CA GLU A 77 14.63 24.42 20.30
C GLU A 77 14.22 22.94 20.21
N LEU A 78 14.54 22.28 19.09
CA LEU A 78 14.28 20.85 18.91
C LEU A 78 15.12 19.99 19.86
N ALA A 79 16.39 20.32 20.04
CA ALA A 79 17.28 19.64 20.98
C ALA A 79 16.80 19.81 22.43
N ALA A 80 16.30 20.99 22.79
CA ALA A 80 15.72 21.24 24.11
C ALA A 80 14.43 20.44 24.36
N LEU A 81 13.60 20.22 23.33
CA LEU A 81 12.41 19.36 23.43
C LEU A 81 12.76 17.88 23.65
N ALA A 82 13.88 17.42 23.08
CA ALA A 82 14.38 16.07 23.23
C ALA A 82 15.17 15.85 24.54
N ALA A 83 15.66 16.92 25.17
CA ALA A 83 16.49 16.88 26.36
C ALA A 83 15.75 16.23 27.54
N GLY A 84 16.34 15.15 28.08
CA GLY A 84 15.78 14.42 29.24
C GLY A 84 14.61 13.49 28.93
N GLN A 85 14.12 13.44 27.68
CA GLN A 85 13.05 12.53 27.25
C GLN A 85 13.57 11.29 26.52
N LEU A 86 14.80 11.33 26.02
CA LEU A 86 15.47 10.20 25.40
C LEU A 86 16.34 9.48 26.45
N SER A 87 15.77 8.49 27.16
CA SER A 87 16.58 7.63 28.06
C SER A 87 17.37 6.58 27.29
N ILE A 88 17.01 6.34 26.04
CA ILE A 88 17.65 5.42 25.11
C ILE A 88 17.81 6.24 23.82
N THR A 89 19.03 6.49 23.39
CA THR A 89 19.26 6.89 22.01
C THR A 89 18.97 5.64 21.19
N PRO A 90 17.87 5.57 20.40
CA PRO A 90 17.76 4.49 19.44
C PRO A 90 18.97 4.63 18.52
N GLU A 91 19.82 3.61 18.48
CA GLU A 91 20.81 3.53 17.42
C GLU A 91 20.04 3.43 16.12
N CYS A 92 20.00 4.53 15.36
CA CYS A 92 19.47 4.53 14.01
C CYS A 92 20.38 3.65 13.15
N THR A 93 20.09 2.35 13.13
CA THR A 93 20.66 1.45 12.13
C THR A 93 19.94 1.75 10.82
N PHE A 94 20.52 2.63 10.03
CA PHE A 94 20.04 2.88 8.67
C PHE A 94 20.43 1.68 7.81
N ILE A 95 19.46 0.80 7.52
CA ILE A 95 19.71 -0.45 6.79
C ILE A 95 20.05 -0.18 5.30
N LEU A 96 19.77 1.02 4.79
CA LEU A 96 20.00 1.42 3.39
C LEU A 96 20.36 2.91 3.30
N PRO A 97 21.59 3.30 3.68
CA PRO A 97 22.00 4.71 3.71
C PRO A 97 22.01 5.36 2.32
N ASP A 98 22.25 4.57 1.28
CA ASP A 98 22.14 4.93 -0.13
C ASP A 98 20.70 5.31 -0.52
N VAL A 99 19.72 4.48 -0.17
CA VAL A 99 18.30 4.76 -0.45
C VAL A 99 17.83 6.02 0.28
N MET A 100 18.29 6.25 1.51
CA MET A 100 17.96 7.48 2.23
C MET A 100 18.61 8.71 1.60
N LEU A 101 19.84 8.59 1.10
CA LEU A 101 20.51 9.66 0.38
C LEU A 101 19.73 10.02 -0.90
N ASP A 102 19.33 9.02 -1.69
CA ASP A 102 18.58 9.21 -2.93
C ASP A 102 17.22 9.90 -2.67
N ASN A 103 16.47 9.44 -1.66
CA ASN A 103 15.20 10.07 -1.29
C ASN A 103 15.39 11.50 -0.78
N THR A 104 16.47 11.76 -0.05
CA THR A 104 16.79 13.11 0.46
C THR A 104 17.20 14.03 -0.69
N GLU A 105 18.02 13.55 -1.62
CA GLU A 105 18.43 14.30 -2.80
C GLU A 105 17.24 14.64 -3.68
N GLU A 106 16.33 13.68 -3.90
CA GLU A 106 15.10 13.92 -4.64
C GLU A 106 14.20 14.96 -3.94
N PHE A 107 14.06 14.87 -2.61
CA PHE A 107 13.29 15.85 -1.84
C PHE A 107 13.90 17.25 -1.92
N VAL A 108 15.22 17.38 -1.79
CA VAL A 108 15.94 18.64 -1.92
C VAL A 108 15.85 19.20 -3.35
N ALA A 109 15.92 18.34 -4.37
CA ALA A 109 15.77 18.73 -5.77
C ALA A 109 14.35 19.23 -6.11
N ARG A 110 13.32 18.73 -5.41
CA ARG A 110 11.93 19.20 -5.55
C ARG A 110 11.71 20.59 -4.93
N GLU A 111 12.38 20.90 -3.82
CA GLU A 111 12.22 22.15 -3.07
C GLU A 111 13.11 23.32 -3.56
N GLN A 112 13.92 23.14 -4.62
CA GLN A 112 14.80 24.21 -5.09
C GLN A 112 14.00 25.42 -5.66
N PRO A 113 14.13 26.62 -5.07
CA PRO A 113 13.35 27.80 -5.46
C PRO A 113 13.65 28.32 -6.88
N ASN A 114 14.78 27.93 -7.48
CA ASN A 114 15.21 28.33 -8.82
C ASN A 114 15.30 27.13 -9.79
N ARG A 115 14.48 26.09 -9.59
CA ARG A 115 14.45 24.95 -10.51
C ARG A 115 14.06 25.43 -11.92
N HIS A 116 15.02 25.42 -12.83
CA HIS A 116 14.75 25.64 -14.25
C HIS A 116 13.86 24.51 -14.75
N VAL A 117 12.58 24.82 -14.97
CA VAL A 117 11.65 23.90 -15.64
C VAL A 117 12.07 23.87 -17.10
N SER A 118 12.93 22.92 -17.46
CA SER A 118 13.09 22.54 -18.85
C SER A 118 11.80 21.84 -19.24
N ALA A 119 10.95 22.50 -20.03
CA ALA A 119 9.80 21.83 -20.62
C ALA A 119 10.35 20.64 -21.42
N MET A 120 9.86 19.44 -21.11
CA MET A 120 10.18 18.29 -21.93
C MET A 120 9.85 18.62 -23.40
N PRO A 121 10.65 18.13 -24.36
CA PRO A 121 10.26 18.18 -25.77
C PRO A 121 8.83 17.65 -25.89
N ALA A 122 8.06 18.21 -26.82
CA ALA A 122 6.72 17.69 -27.10
C ALA A 122 6.81 16.17 -27.28
N PRO A 123 5.91 15.39 -26.64
CA PRO A 123 5.89 13.94 -26.82
C PRO A 123 5.94 13.63 -28.30
N ALA A 124 6.91 12.82 -28.74
CA ALA A 124 6.87 12.30 -30.08
C ALA A 124 5.56 11.51 -30.23
N GLU A 125 4.89 11.59 -31.38
CA GLU A 125 3.81 10.67 -31.71
C GLU A 125 4.42 9.27 -31.83
N VAL A 126 4.46 8.57 -30.69
CA VAL A 126 4.75 7.15 -30.65
C VAL A 126 3.41 6.49 -30.94
N GLU A 127 3.33 5.76 -32.06
CA GLU A 127 2.26 4.81 -32.32
C GLU A 127 2.14 3.96 -31.05
N TYR A 128 0.99 3.99 -30.38
CA TYR A 128 0.77 3.28 -29.11
C TYR A 128 1.34 1.87 -29.24
N VAL A 129 2.52 1.65 -28.69
CA VAL A 129 3.09 0.31 -28.61
C VAL A 129 2.22 -0.33 -27.54
N ASP A 130 1.47 -1.35 -27.92
CA ASP A 130 0.75 -2.19 -26.96
C ASP A 130 1.70 -2.47 -25.80
N ASP A 131 1.24 -2.22 -24.57
CA ASP A 131 2.00 -2.56 -23.36
C ASP A 131 2.53 -3.98 -23.57
N ILE A 132 3.85 -4.13 -23.61
CA ILE A 132 4.47 -5.43 -23.78
C ILE A 132 4.01 -6.23 -22.56
N GLU A 133 3.12 -7.21 -22.78
CA GLU A 133 2.67 -8.12 -21.74
C GLU A 133 3.92 -8.77 -21.16
N HIS A 134 4.36 -8.25 -20.01
CA HIS A 134 5.48 -8.79 -19.28
C HIS A 134 4.96 -10.06 -18.62
N GLU A 135 5.31 -11.21 -19.19
CA GLU A 135 4.96 -12.48 -18.58
C GLU A 135 5.61 -12.55 -17.18
N PRO A 136 4.83 -12.77 -16.12
CA PRO A 136 5.36 -12.73 -14.76
C PRO A 136 6.48 -13.76 -14.60
N PRO A 137 7.52 -13.45 -13.82
CA PRO A 137 8.66 -14.34 -13.66
C PRO A 137 8.21 -15.74 -13.18
N TYR A 138 8.72 -16.78 -13.83
CA TYR A 138 8.35 -18.19 -13.59
C TYR A 138 8.46 -18.62 -12.11
N GLN A 139 9.29 -17.91 -11.35
CA GLN A 139 9.57 -18.11 -9.93
C GLN A 139 8.31 -18.01 -9.07
N LEU A 140 7.38 -17.08 -9.38
CA LEU A 140 6.11 -16.94 -8.65
C LEU A 140 5.28 -18.22 -8.79
N ALA A 141 5.02 -18.63 -10.03
CA ALA A 141 4.24 -19.83 -10.31
C ALA A 141 4.88 -21.11 -9.74
N ALA A 142 6.22 -21.20 -9.77
CA ALA A 142 6.96 -22.32 -9.20
C ALA A 142 6.88 -22.34 -7.66
N LEU A 143 7.05 -21.20 -7.01
CA LEU A 143 6.97 -21.08 -5.56
C LEU A 143 5.55 -21.36 -5.05
N THR A 144 4.53 -20.77 -5.67
CA THR A 144 3.13 -21.04 -5.29
C THR A 144 2.82 -22.53 -5.38
N ARG A 145 3.31 -23.22 -6.41
CA ARG A 145 3.12 -24.68 -6.56
C ARG A 145 3.88 -25.49 -5.52
N LEU A 146 5.10 -25.09 -5.18
CA LEU A 146 5.89 -25.75 -4.15
C LEU A 146 5.21 -25.67 -2.77
N LEU A 147 4.65 -24.49 -2.47
CA LEU A 147 4.00 -24.21 -1.19
C LEU A 147 2.55 -24.70 -1.15
N SER A 148 1.89 -24.85 -2.29
CA SER A 148 0.53 -25.40 -2.36
C SER A 148 0.53 -26.86 -1.88
N GLY A 149 -0.23 -27.14 -0.82
CA GLY A 149 -0.31 -28.50 -0.25
C GLY A 149 0.82 -28.83 0.71
N LEU A 150 1.55 -27.84 1.22
CA LEU A 150 2.49 -28.04 2.32
C LEU A 150 1.71 -28.45 3.58
N GLU A 151 1.91 -29.68 4.06
CA GLU A 151 1.24 -30.22 5.26
C GLU A 151 2.15 -30.20 6.51
N GLU A 152 3.46 -30.23 6.30
CA GLU A 152 4.47 -30.20 7.37
C GLU A 152 5.36 -28.95 7.24
N PRO A 153 5.89 -28.41 8.36
CA PRO A 153 6.82 -27.29 8.31
C PRO A 153 8.04 -27.58 7.42
N MET A 154 8.39 -26.62 6.57
CA MET A 154 9.55 -26.68 5.69
C MET A 154 10.58 -25.65 6.12
N SER A 155 11.87 -25.98 6.04
CA SER A 155 12.92 -24.97 6.24
C SER A 155 12.82 -23.90 5.16
N LEU A 156 12.93 -22.63 5.56
CA LEU A 156 12.89 -21.50 4.63
C LEU A 156 13.89 -21.66 3.49
N ALA A 157 15.10 -22.15 3.80
CA ALA A 157 16.13 -22.39 2.80
C ALA A 157 15.63 -23.34 1.70
N ASP A 158 14.95 -24.43 2.07
CA ASP A 158 14.47 -25.44 1.12
C ASP A 158 13.30 -24.95 0.26
N GLY A 159 12.56 -23.94 0.74
CA GLY A 159 11.50 -23.29 -0.03
C GLY A 159 12.00 -22.29 -1.08
N ILE A 160 13.13 -21.60 -0.81
CA ILE A 160 13.55 -20.46 -1.64
C ILE A 160 14.86 -20.65 -2.39
N VAL A 161 15.77 -21.49 -1.89
CA VAL A 161 17.10 -21.61 -2.46
C VAL A 161 17.07 -22.59 -3.63
N GLY A 162 17.47 -22.10 -4.79
CA GLY A 162 17.56 -22.87 -6.03
C GLY A 162 17.84 -21.95 -7.21
N GLY A 163 18.78 -22.35 -8.07
CA GLY A 163 19.19 -21.54 -9.23
C GLY A 163 20.36 -20.61 -8.89
N ASN A 164 20.10 -19.31 -8.83
CA ASN A 164 21.10 -18.29 -8.51
C ASN A 164 20.63 -17.38 -7.35
N PHE A 165 21.50 -16.48 -6.90
CA PHE A 165 21.18 -15.56 -5.81
C PHE A 165 19.93 -14.71 -6.10
N SER A 166 19.82 -14.17 -7.32
CA SER A 166 18.68 -13.33 -7.73
C SER A 166 17.35 -14.05 -7.63
N ASP A 167 17.29 -15.30 -8.08
CA ASP A 167 16.08 -16.13 -8.05
C ASP A 167 15.66 -16.45 -6.61
N ALA A 168 16.61 -16.71 -5.73
CA ALA A 168 16.34 -16.98 -4.32
C ALA A 168 15.92 -15.71 -3.57
N SER A 169 16.56 -14.57 -3.84
CA SER A 169 16.17 -13.27 -3.27
C SER A 169 14.77 -12.87 -3.71
N TYR A 170 14.42 -13.10 -4.97
CA TYR A 170 13.08 -12.83 -5.48
C TYR A 170 12.04 -13.76 -4.83
N ARG A 171 12.32 -15.06 -4.69
CA ARG A 171 11.42 -15.96 -3.94
C ARG A 171 11.26 -15.56 -2.48
N LEU A 172 12.33 -15.09 -1.83
CA LEU A 172 12.28 -14.59 -0.47
C LEU A 172 11.37 -13.37 -0.34
N SER A 173 11.47 -12.41 -1.27
CA SER A 173 10.63 -11.20 -1.25
C SER A 173 9.16 -11.54 -1.48
N LEU A 174 8.85 -12.55 -2.30
CA LEU A 174 7.47 -13.01 -2.50
C LEU A 174 6.82 -13.54 -1.22
N LEU A 175 7.59 -14.10 -0.28
CA LEU A 175 7.03 -14.62 0.97
C LEU A 175 6.46 -13.54 1.89
N SER A 176 6.78 -12.26 1.68
CA SER A 176 6.16 -11.16 2.43
C SER A 176 4.67 -11.01 2.13
N PHE A 177 4.18 -11.58 1.04
CA PHE A 177 2.77 -11.51 0.65
C PHE A 177 1.91 -12.63 1.25
N LEU A 178 2.49 -13.60 1.96
CA LEU A 178 1.73 -14.65 2.62
C LEU A 178 0.76 -14.05 3.66
N GLY A 179 -0.54 -14.29 3.48
CA GLY A 179 -1.60 -13.77 4.36
C GLY A 179 -2.03 -12.33 4.07
N GLU A 180 -1.46 -11.66 3.06
CA GLU A 180 -1.84 -10.30 2.68
C GLU A 180 -3.17 -10.27 1.91
N GLN A 181 -4.04 -9.31 2.24
CA GLN A 181 -5.37 -9.19 1.63
C GLN A 181 -5.43 -8.16 0.48
N ASN A 182 -4.49 -7.22 0.45
CA ASN A 182 -4.43 -6.14 -0.54
C ASN A 182 -3.23 -6.35 -1.46
N VAL A 183 -3.31 -7.34 -2.33
CA VAL A 183 -2.27 -7.67 -3.31
C VAL A 183 -2.83 -7.65 -4.72
N ASP A 184 -1.95 -7.48 -5.70
CA ASP A 184 -2.32 -7.57 -7.11
C ASP A 184 -2.91 -8.95 -7.45
N PRO A 185 -3.82 -9.04 -8.44
CA PRO A 185 -4.48 -10.31 -8.79
C PRO A 185 -3.53 -11.48 -9.09
N GLU A 186 -2.33 -11.19 -9.60
CA GLU A 186 -1.31 -12.19 -9.90
C GLU A 186 -0.68 -12.81 -8.66
N LEU A 187 -0.57 -12.05 -7.56
CA LEU A 187 -0.01 -12.49 -6.29
C LEU A 187 -1.06 -13.17 -5.40
N ALA A 188 -2.35 -12.96 -5.68
CA ALA A 188 -3.44 -13.52 -4.90
C ALA A 188 -3.31 -15.03 -4.64
N PRO A 189 -2.96 -15.91 -5.61
CA PRO A 189 -2.81 -17.34 -5.35
C PRO A 189 -1.76 -17.68 -4.29
N LEU A 190 -0.67 -16.92 -4.21
CA LEU A 190 0.35 -17.07 -3.18
C LEU A 190 -0.16 -16.53 -1.83
N ALA A 191 -0.74 -15.33 -1.84
CA ALA A 191 -1.17 -14.65 -0.63
C ALA A 191 -2.26 -15.39 0.14
N HIS A 192 -3.16 -16.10 -0.57
CA HIS A 192 -4.25 -16.87 0.03
C HIS A 192 -3.82 -18.25 0.55
N LEU A 193 -2.55 -18.66 0.40
CA LEU A 193 -2.09 -19.93 0.96
C LEU A 193 -2.23 -19.90 2.49
N PRO A 194 -2.71 -20.98 3.12
CA PRO A 194 -2.89 -21.06 4.57
C PRO A 194 -1.55 -21.35 5.27
N LEU A 195 -0.54 -20.52 5.00
CA LEU A 195 0.82 -20.66 5.50
C LEU A 195 1.26 -19.40 6.24
N GLN A 196 2.20 -19.56 7.15
CA GLN A 196 2.89 -18.45 7.81
C GLN A 196 4.40 -18.64 7.77
N LEU A 197 5.12 -17.53 7.67
CA LEU A 197 6.57 -17.49 7.77
C LEU A 197 6.98 -17.25 9.22
N ARG A 198 7.81 -18.13 9.77
CA ARG A 198 8.42 -17.96 11.09
C ARG A 198 9.93 -17.83 10.99
N TRP A 199 10.43 -16.71 11.50
CA TRP A 199 11.86 -16.48 11.64
C TRP A 199 12.37 -17.08 12.95
N ASN A 200 13.61 -17.55 12.94
CA ASN A 200 14.28 -17.95 14.16
C ASN A 200 14.65 -16.71 15.00
N GLU A 201 14.33 -16.72 16.28
CA GLU A 201 14.56 -15.61 17.21
C GLU A 201 16.05 -15.32 17.45
N SER A 202 16.94 -16.29 17.20
CA SER A 202 18.38 -16.11 17.42
C SER A 202 19.02 -15.11 16.45
N LEU A 203 18.37 -14.78 15.32
CA LEU A 203 18.89 -13.91 14.25
C LEU A 203 20.28 -14.31 13.71
N GLU A 204 20.73 -15.54 14.02
CA GLU A 204 21.98 -16.08 13.53
C GLU A 204 21.84 -16.50 12.06
N LEU A 205 22.90 -16.25 11.29
CA LEU A 205 22.97 -16.70 9.91
C LEU A 205 23.31 -18.18 9.86
N LYS A 206 22.45 -18.97 9.23
CA LYS A 206 22.69 -20.38 8.93
C LYS A 206 23.53 -20.49 7.65
N THR A 207 24.64 -21.21 7.72
CA THR A 207 25.44 -21.54 6.53
C THR A 207 24.65 -22.45 5.60
N ILE A 208 24.49 -22.04 4.34
CA ILE A 208 23.77 -22.79 3.32
C ILE A 208 24.76 -23.38 2.30
N GLY A 209 25.64 -22.54 1.75
CA GLY A 209 26.70 -22.95 0.83
C GLY A 209 26.21 -23.56 -0.50
N ARG A 210 25.06 -23.12 -1.02
CA ARG A 210 24.48 -23.62 -2.28
C ARG A 210 23.94 -22.47 -3.14
N ASP A 211 23.95 -22.63 -4.46
CA ASP A 211 23.31 -21.71 -5.43
C ASP A 211 23.65 -20.22 -5.20
N GLU A 212 24.94 -19.92 -5.07
CA GLU A 212 25.49 -18.57 -4.80
C GLU A 212 25.15 -17.98 -3.42
N ILE A 213 24.52 -18.76 -2.53
CA ILE A 213 24.13 -18.33 -1.19
C ILE A 213 25.03 -18.97 -0.15
N ALA A 214 25.91 -18.16 0.44
CA ALA A 214 26.81 -18.60 1.50
C ALA A 214 26.07 -18.85 2.83
N ALA A 215 25.21 -17.91 3.22
CA ALA A 215 24.43 -17.99 4.46
C ALA A 215 23.14 -17.16 4.36
N MET A 216 22.16 -17.46 5.20
CA MET A 216 20.91 -16.71 5.31
C MET A 216 20.31 -16.82 6.71
N SER A 217 19.40 -15.90 7.06
CA SER A 217 18.63 -15.98 8.30
C SER A 217 17.82 -17.28 8.34
N ASP A 218 17.83 -17.94 9.50
CA ASP A 218 17.11 -19.20 9.69
C ASP A 218 15.61 -18.95 9.91
N GLY A 219 14.79 -19.88 9.42
CA GLY A 219 13.34 -19.76 9.46
C GLY A 219 12.64 -20.97 8.86
N HIS A 220 11.32 -21.02 9.04
CA HIS A 220 10.46 -22.09 8.55
C HIS A 220 9.18 -21.51 7.97
N ILE A 221 8.68 -22.15 6.93
CA ILE A 221 7.34 -21.92 6.38
C ILE A 221 6.47 -23.05 6.91
N GLU A 222 5.37 -22.72 7.58
CA GLU A 222 4.52 -23.72 8.22
C GLU A 222 3.04 -23.46 7.95
N PRO A 223 2.20 -24.51 7.94
CA PRO A 223 0.76 -24.34 7.86
C PRO A 223 0.20 -23.55 9.03
N LEU A 224 -0.76 -22.67 8.75
CA LEU A 224 -1.59 -22.04 9.77
C LEU A 224 -2.36 -23.14 10.51
N GLN A 225 -2.01 -23.38 11.77
CA GLN A 225 -2.82 -24.24 12.63
C GLN A 225 -4.18 -23.57 12.83
N GLU A 226 -5.25 -24.19 12.33
CA GLU A 226 -6.61 -23.77 12.68
C GLU A 226 -6.72 -23.77 14.20
N LYS A 227 -7.07 -22.61 14.79
CA LYS A 227 -7.48 -22.53 16.18
C LYS A 227 -8.73 -23.39 16.33
N THR A 228 -8.55 -24.65 16.67
CA THR A 228 -9.63 -25.50 17.19
C THR A 228 -10.16 -24.77 18.43
N THR A 229 -11.37 -24.24 18.30
CA THR A 229 -12.09 -23.54 19.36
C THR A 229 -12.65 -24.54 20.35
#